data_AF-A0A1Q9GSV3-F1
#
_entry.id   AF-A0A1Q9GSV3-F1
#
_cell.length_a   1.000
_cell.length_b   1.000
_cell.length_c   1.000
_cell.angle_alpha   90.00
_cell.angle_beta   90.00
_cell.angle_gamma   90.00
#
_symmetry.space_group_name_H-M   'P 1'
#
loop_
_entity.id
_entity.type
_entity.pdbx_description
1 polymer ?
#
loop_
_entity_poly.entity_id
_entity_poly.type
_entity_poly.pdbx_seq_one_letter_code
_entity_poly.pdbx_strand_id
1 'polypeptide(L)'
;MTVAVKSVAEKLLSPAILLQAKTDGALNALEAVYTKARYARFTRVKWGADYYDGIQFDDGSHISVRPGPFNRLMLVATDASTQ
;
A
#
# COMPACT_ATOMS: atom_id res chain seq x y z
N MET A 1 -1.30 26.22 11.95
CA MET A 1 -0.72 25.23 11.01
C MET A 1 -1.07 23.84 11.55
N THR A 2 -2.08 23.18 10.99
CA THR A 2 -2.39 21.79 11.35
C THR A 2 -1.39 20.88 10.65
N VAL A 3 -0.48 20.28 11.42
CA VAL A 3 0.40 19.23 10.91
C VAL A 3 -0.49 18.02 10.64
N ALA A 4 -0.69 17.66 9.37
CA ALA A 4 -1.40 16.44 9.03
C ALA A 4 -0.62 15.25 9.62
N VAL A 5 -1.25 14.52 10.54
CA VAL A 5 -0.66 13.32 11.14
C VAL A 5 -0.65 12.25 10.06
N LYS A 6 0.54 11.89 9.57
CA LYS A 6 0.68 10.84 8.58
C LYS A 6 0.15 9.50 9.10
N SER A 7 -0.59 8.78 8.27
CA SER A 7 -1.07 7.43 8.59
C SER A 7 0.09 6.43 8.68
N VAL A 8 -0.17 5.26 9.27
CA VAL A 8 0.80 4.15 9.32
C VAL A 8 1.21 3.74 7.90
N ALA A 9 0.26 3.65 6.98
CA ALA A 9 0.53 3.38 5.57
C ALA A 9 1.49 4.40 4.95
N GLU A 10 1.27 5.69 5.15
CA GLU A 10 2.15 6.75 4.62
C GLU A 10 3.55 6.75 5.23
N LYS A 11 3.66 6.40 6.51
CA LYS A 11 4.96 6.28 7.19
C LYS A 11 5.74 5.07 6.69
N LEU A 12 5.07 3.95 6.44
CA LEU A 12 5.69 2.71 6.00
C LEU A 12 6.02 2.70 4.50
N LEU A 13 5.23 3.39 3.69
CA LEU A 13 5.47 3.56 2.25
C LEU A 13 6.60 4.56 1.99
N SER A 14 7.80 4.21 2.47
CA SER A 14 9.01 5.00 2.32
C SER A 14 9.54 4.98 0.88
N PRO A 15 10.42 5.94 0.51
CA PRO A 15 11.11 5.92 -0.79
C PRO A 15 11.85 4.60 -1.07
N ALA A 16 12.35 3.92 -0.04
CA ALA A 16 13.01 2.62 -0.18
C ALA A 16 12.02 1.52 -0.62
N ILE A 17 10.81 1.48 -0.04
CA ILE A 17 9.76 0.52 -0.44
C ILE A 17 9.26 0.84 -1.85
N LEU A 18 9.14 2.12 -2.20
CA LEU A 18 8.76 2.54 -3.56
C LEU A 18 9.83 2.17 -4.59
N LEU A 19 11.12 2.25 -4.24
CA LEU A 19 12.20 1.79 -5.10
C LEU A 19 12.17 0.27 -5.25
N GLN A 20 12.00 -0.46 -4.15
CA GLN A 20 11.83 -1.91 -4.15
C GLN A 20 10.66 -2.36 -5.04
N ALA A 21 9.53 -1.66 -4.98
CA ALA A 21 8.37 -1.96 -5.83
C ALA A 21 8.66 -1.76 -7.33
N LYS A 22 9.59 -0.87 -7.68
CA LYS A 22 10.02 -0.63 -9.07
C LYS A 22 11.03 -1.67 -9.56
N THR A 23 11.91 -2.16 -8.70
CA THR A 23 12.96 -3.13 -9.08
C THR A 23 12.45 -4.56 -9.03
N ASP A 24 11.69 -4.90 -7.98
CA ASP A 24 11.35 -6.28 -7.65
C ASP A 24 9.85 -6.56 -7.83
N GLY A 25 9.07 -5.53 -8.14
CA GLY A 25 7.62 -5.60 -8.37
C GLY A 25 6.79 -5.25 -7.15
N ALA A 26 5.59 -4.71 -7.38
CA ALA A 26 4.71 -4.21 -6.33
C ALA A 26 4.25 -5.30 -5.36
N LEU A 27 3.97 -6.52 -5.84
CA LEU A 27 3.54 -7.63 -4.97
C LEU A 27 4.65 -8.08 -4.02
N ASN A 28 5.87 -8.25 -4.52
CA ASN A 28 7.03 -8.63 -3.70
C ASN A 28 7.34 -7.55 -2.66
N ALA A 29 7.22 -6.27 -3.03
CA ALA A 29 7.37 -5.17 -2.08
C ALA A 29 6.23 -5.15 -1.04
N LEU A 30 4.99 -5.44 -1.42
CA LEU A 30 3.85 -5.55 -0.50
C LEU A 30 4.07 -6.67 0.53
N GLU A 31 4.51 -7.84 0.07
CA GLU A 31 4.84 -8.98 0.92
C GLU A 31 5.94 -8.62 1.92
N ALA A 32 7.01 -7.96 1.46
CA ALA A 32 8.09 -7.52 2.33
C ALA A 32 7.62 -6.54 3.43
N VAL A 33 6.65 -5.66 3.11
CA VAL A 33 6.02 -4.80 4.13
C VAL A 33 5.19 -5.64 5.09
N TYR A 34 4.38 -6.57 4.59
CA TYR A 34 3.55 -7.45 5.41
C TYR A 34 4.38 -8.29 6.39
N THR A 35 5.50 -8.88 5.94
CA THR A 35 6.40 -9.67 6.81
C THR A 35 6.98 -8.84 7.97
N LYS A 36 7.21 -7.54 7.75
CA LYS A 36 7.74 -6.62 8.77
C LYS A 36 6.63 -6.05 9.66
N ALA A 37 5.47 -5.76 9.09
CA ALA A 37 4.30 -5.22 9.78
C ALA A 37 3.36 -6.37 10.22
N ARG A 38 3.80 -7.19 11.17
CA ARG A 38 3.06 -8.39 11.64
C ARG A 38 1.66 -8.13 12.21
N TYR A 39 1.31 -6.86 12.47
CA TYR A 39 -0.01 -6.42 12.92
C TYR A 39 -0.95 -6.05 11.77
N ALA A 40 -0.43 -5.93 10.54
CA ALA A 40 -1.24 -5.65 9.36
C ALA A 40 -2.07 -6.87 8.96
N ARG A 41 -3.23 -6.64 8.35
CA ARG A 41 -4.14 -7.68 7.85
C ARG A 41 -4.16 -7.66 6.33
N PHE A 42 -4.12 -8.82 5.70
CA PHE A 42 -4.32 -8.91 4.26
C PHE A 42 -5.74 -8.45 3.89
N THR A 43 -5.86 -7.71 2.79
CA THR A 43 -7.13 -7.23 2.26
C THR A 43 -7.09 -7.19 0.73
N ARG A 44 -8.27 -7.07 0.12
CA ARG A 44 -8.43 -6.83 -1.32
C ARG A 44 -9.01 -5.44 -1.52
N VAL A 45 -8.39 -4.64 -2.38
CA VAL A 45 -8.84 -3.28 -2.71
C VAL A 45 -9.33 -3.25 -4.14
N LYS A 46 -10.53 -2.69 -4.32
CA LYS A 46 -11.17 -2.58 -5.64
C LYS A 46 -10.61 -1.37 -6.39
N TRP A 47 -10.09 -1.59 -7.59
CA TRP A 47 -9.69 -0.52 -8.51
C TRP A 47 -10.44 -0.70 -9.82
N GLY A 48 -11.42 0.17 -10.07
CA GLY A 48 -12.30 0.04 -11.23
C GLY A 48 -13.14 -1.24 -11.15
N ALA A 49 -12.93 -2.15 -12.11
CA ALA A 49 -13.64 -3.43 -12.20
C ALA A 49 -12.95 -4.57 -11.45
N ASP A 50 -11.67 -4.42 -11.10
CA ASP A 50 -10.83 -5.51 -10.60
C ASP A 50 -10.47 -5.33 -9.12
N TYR A 51 -10.06 -6.43 -8.48
CA TYR A 51 -9.55 -6.44 -7.11
C TYR A 51 -8.05 -6.71 -7.09
N TYR A 52 -7.34 -5.96 -6.25
CA TYR A 52 -5.90 -6.03 -6.10
C TYR A 52 -5.52 -6.26 -4.65
N ASP A 53 -4.32 -6.78 -4.42
CA ASP A 53 -3.83 -7.10 -3.09
C ASP A 53 -3.47 -5.84 -2.32
N GLY A 54 -3.77 -5.84 -1.03
CA GLY A 54 -3.37 -4.80 -0.11
C GLY A 54 -3.24 -5.32 1.32
N ILE A 55 -2.75 -4.45 2.18
CA ILE A 55 -2.64 -4.69 3.61
C ILE A 55 -3.26 -3.52 4.37
N GLN A 56 -4.08 -3.82 5.37
CA GLN A 56 -4.70 -2.87 6.28
C GLN A 56 -3.92 -2.79 7.58
N PHE A 57 -3.71 -1.58 8.10
CA PHE A 57 -3.11 -1.32 9.40
C PHE A 57 -4.18 -1.00 10.45
N ASP A 58 -3.78 -1.02 11.72
CA ASP A 58 -4.69 -0.82 12.86
C ASP A 58 -5.33 0.58 12.91
N ASP A 59 -4.72 1.57 12.29
CA ASP A 59 -5.28 2.92 12.12
C ASP A 59 -6.30 3.02 10.98
N GLY A 60 -6.61 1.90 10.34
CA GLY A 60 -7.55 1.79 9.22
C GLY A 60 -6.96 2.11 7.85
N SER A 61 -5.73 2.65 7.77
CA SER A 61 -5.04 2.93 6.51
C SER A 61 -4.61 1.65 5.79
N HIS A 62 -4.36 1.74 4.48
CA HIS A 62 -3.94 0.61 3.65
C HIS A 62 -2.72 0.96 2.81
N ILE A 63 -1.85 -0.03 2.59
CA ILE A 63 -0.95 -0.05 1.43
C ILE A 63 -1.51 -1.07 0.45
N SER A 64 -1.77 -0.64 -0.78
CA SER A 64 -2.41 -1.48 -1.78
C SER A 64 -1.68 -1.42 -3.11
N VAL A 65 -1.75 -2.53 -3.85
CA VAL A 65 -1.37 -2.57 -5.24
C VAL A 65 -2.43 -1.84 -6.06
N ARG A 66 -1.99 -0.92 -6.91
CA ARG A 66 -2.83 -0.19 -7.86
C ARG A 66 -2.33 -0.43 -9.29
N PRO A 67 -3.21 -0.69 -10.26
CA PRO A 67 -2.85 -0.69 -11.67
C PRO A 67 -2.47 0.72 -12.12
N GLY A 68 -1.27 0.84 -12.67
CA GLY A 68 -0.72 2.03 -13.28
C GLY A 68 -0.69 1.93 -14.81
N PRO A 69 -0.17 2.96 -15.49
CA PRO A 69 -0.06 2.97 -16.95
C PRO A 69 0.92 1.89 -17.45
N PHE A 70 0.71 1.45 -18.70
CA PHE A 70 1.56 0.46 -19.39
C PHE A 70 1.69 -0.89 -18.66
N ASN A 71 0.58 -1.40 -18.11
CA ASN A 71 0.52 -2.69 -17.42
C ASN A 71 1.49 -2.81 -16.23
N ARG A 72 1.76 -1.69 -15.54
CA ARG A 72 2.60 -1.64 -14.34
C ARG A 72 1.75 -1.68 -13.09
N LEU A 73 2.20 -2.40 -12.08
CA LEU A 73 1.62 -2.38 -10.74
C LEU A 73 2.42 -1.44 -9.85
N MET A 74 1.74 -0.66 -9.01
CA MET A 74 2.35 0.31 -8.10
C MET A 74 1.82 0.14 -6.69
N LEU A 75 2.62 0.48 -5.68
CA LEU A 75 2.14 0.59 -4.30
C LEU A 75 1.64 1.99 -4.01
N VAL A 76 0.48 2.08 -3.37
CA VAL A 76 -0.13 3.33 -2.93
C VAL A 76 -0.57 3.19 -1.48
N ALA A 77 -0.42 4.28 -0.72
CA ALA A 77 -1.03 4.41 0.60
C ALA A 77 -2.40 5.07 0.44
N THR A 78 -3.43 4.52 1.07
CA THR A 78 -4.79 5.05 1.07
C THR A 78 -5.32 5.11 2.50
N ASP A 79 -6.09 6.14 2.80
CA ASP A 79 -6.78 6.23 4.09
C ASP A 79 -8.09 5.45 4.05
N ALA A 80 -8.60 5.09 5.24
CA ALA A 80 -9.84 4.33 5.42
C ALA A 80 -11.06 4.94 4.73
N SER A 81 -11.02 6.25 4.44
CA SER A 81 -12.06 7.02 3.74
C SER A 81 -12.08 6.83 2.22
N THR A 82 -11.14 6.08 1.66
CA THR A 82 -11.08 5.78 0.22
C THR A 82 -11.55 4.36 -0.04
N GLN A 83 -12.82 4.06 0.27
CA GLN A 83 -13.52 2.85 -0.15
C GLN A 83 -14.79 3.22 -0.92
#